data_AF-D5P2G2-F1
#
_entry.id   AF-D5P2G2-F1
#
_cell.length_a   1.000
_cell.length_b   1.000
_cell.length_c   1.000
_cell.angle_alpha   90.00
_cell.angle_beta   90.00
_cell.angle_gamma   90.00
#
_symmetry.space_group_name_H-M   'P 1'
#
loop_
_entity.id
_entity.type
_entity.pdbx_description
1 polymer ?
#
loop_
_entity_poly.entity_id
_entity_poly.type
_entity_poly.pdbx_seq_one_letter_code
_entity_poly.pdbx_strand_id
1 'polypeptide(L)'
;MSNNDHLDWQARPDTGPLEPSNRTALGASLALLGLLLMSSAVFLLLQPLGSPTFGVKFEEGVYPAGSAAEVQSARVGVIGATVLMVVSAGLAASAIAVRPHPALRLIGAVTLLALAPTVLLLLLDYGLAF
;
A
#
# COMPACT_ATOMS: atom_id res chain seq x y z
N MET A 1 -25.95 -53.68 23.85
CA MET A 1 -24.83 -52.74 24.10
C MET A 1 -24.36 -52.21 22.75
N SER A 2 -24.42 -50.90 22.58
CA SER A 2 -24.09 -50.18 21.34
C SER A 2 -22.58 -50.22 21.09
N ASN A 3 -22.18 -50.52 19.86
CA ASN A 3 -20.78 -50.62 19.43
C ASN A 3 -20.58 -49.64 18.26
N ASN A 4 -20.62 -48.34 18.52
CA ASN A 4 -20.52 -47.30 17.47
C ASN A 4 -19.87 -45.98 17.98
N ASP A 5 -18.89 -46.03 18.89
CA ASP A 5 -18.19 -44.83 19.38
C ASP A 5 -16.86 -44.55 18.65
N HIS A 6 -16.67 -45.10 17.45
CA HIS A 6 -15.39 -45.04 16.72
C HIS A 6 -15.33 -44.04 15.55
N LEU A 7 -16.40 -43.30 15.29
CA LEU A 7 -16.48 -42.35 14.20
C LEU A 7 -17.05 -41.05 14.76
N ASP A 8 -16.26 -39.97 14.76
CA ASP A 8 -16.73 -38.56 14.62
C ASP A 8 -15.71 -37.50 15.09
N TRP A 9 -14.59 -37.86 15.71
CA TRP A 9 -13.60 -36.86 16.17
C TRP A 9 -12.51 -36.46 15.16
N GLN A 10 -12.44 -37.08 13.98
CA GLN A 10 -11.36 -36.84 12.99
C GLN A 10 -11.66 -35.76 11.93
N ALA A 11 -12.80 -35.08 12.01
CA ALA A 11 -13.19 -34.06 11.02
C ALA A 11 -13.22 -32.63 11.56
N ARG A 12 -12.47 -32.33 12.63
CA ARG A 12 -12.09 -30.93 12.87
C ARG A 12 -10.81 -30.71 12.06
N PRO A 13 -10.81 -29.85 11.03
CA PRO A 13 -9.52 -29.35 10.53
C PRO A 13 -8.82 -28.79 11.76
N ASP A 14 -7.68 -29.37 12.12
CA ASP A 14 -6.84 -28.83 13.17
C ASP A 14 -6.50 -27.41 12.75
N THR A 15 -7.27 -26.44 13.25
CA THR A 15 -6.93 -25.02 13.24
C THR A 15 -5.85 -24.80 14.30
N GLY A 16 -4.86 -25.68 14.33
CA GLY A 16 -3.66 -25.52 15.10
C GLY A 16 -2.93 -24.27 14.60
N PRO A 17 -2.06 -23.69 15.43
CA PRO A 17 -1.28 -22.55 15.02
C PRO A 17 -0.57 -22.86 13.68
N LEU A 18 -0.89 -22.10 12.61
CA LEU A 18 -0.23 -22.19 11.29
C LEU A 18 1.27 -22.53 11.41
N GLU A 19 1.77 -23.46 10.60
CA GLU A 19 3.19 -23.84 10.64
C GLU A 19 4.13 -22.61 10.53
N PRO A 20 5.25 -22.58 11.26
CA PRO A 20 6.17 -21.44 11.28
C PRO A 20 6.69 -21.01 9.91
N SER A 21 6.84 -21.98 9.00
CA SER A 21 7.26 -21.73 7.61
C SER A 21 6.19 -20.97 6.82
N ASN A 22 4.94 -21.42 6.87
CA ASN A 22 3.82 -20.78 6.16
C ASN A 22 3.55 -19.36 6.68
N ARG A 23 3.73 -19.10 7.98
CA ARG A 23 3.63 -17.75 8.56
C ARG A 23 4.69 -16.79 8.02
N THR A 24 5.89 -17.30 7.76
CA THR A 24 7.01 -16.48 7.24
C THR A 24 6.78 -16.12 5.77
N ALA A 25 6.28 -17.07 4.96
CA ALA A 25 5.92 -16.83 3.56
C ALA A 25 4.74 -15.83 3.43
N LEU A 26 3.74 -15.93 4.30
CA LEU A 26 2.63 -14.97 4.37
C LEU A 26 3.11 -13.56 4.75
N GLY A 27 3.96 -13.44 5.78
CA GLY A 27 4.54 -12.15 6.16
C GLY A 27 5.38 -11.52 5.03
N ALA A 28 6.19 -12.34 4.33
CA ALA A 28 7.03 -11.88 3.22
C ALA A 28 6.20 -11.43 2.01
N SER A 29 5.16 -12.18 1.64
CA SER A 29 4.27 -11.79 0.54
C SER A 29 3.47 -10.52 0.84
N LEU A 30 2.96 -10.36 2.07
CA LEU A 30 2.31 -9.12 2.51
C LEU A 30 3.26 -7.93 2.46
N ALA A 31 4.51 -8.11 2.88
CA ALA A 31 5.53 -7.06 2.85
C ALA A 31 5.91 -6.67 1.41
N LEU A 32 6.09 -7.64 0.51
CA LEU A 32 6.37 -7.40 -0.91
C LEU A 32 5.18 -6.73 -1.61
N LEU A 33 3.94 -7.14 -1.29
CA LEU A 33 2.74 -6.51 -1.82
C LEU A 33 2.63 -5.06 -1.34
N GLY A 34 2.88 -4.80 -0.05
CA GLY A 34 2.92 -3.44 0.51
C GLY A 34 3.97 -2.57 -0.18
N LEU A 35 5.17 -3.10 -0.44
CA LEU A 35 6.23 -2.40 -1.15
C LEU A 35 5.84 -2.07 -2.59
N LEU A 36 5.25 -3.03 -3.31
CA LEU A 36 4.79 -2.84 -4.68
C LEU A 36 3.73 -1.73 -4.76
N LEU A 37 2.73 -1.76 -3.88
CA LEU A 37 1.67 -0.75 -3.84
C LEU A 37 2.22 0.64 -3.49
N MET A 38 3.19 0.70 -2.57
CA MET A 38 3.85 1.96 -2.22
C MET A 38 4.64 2.51 -3.42
N SER A 39 5.36 1.65 -4.14
CA SER A 39 6.07 2.03 -5.36
C SER A 39 5.11 2.53 -6.45
N SER A 40 3.96 1.88 -6.62
CA SER A 40 2.91 2.35 -7.55
C SER A 40 2.33 3.70 -7.12
N ALA A 41 2.10 3.91 -5.82
CA ALA A 41 1.59 5.18 -5.30
C ALA A 41 2.57 6.32 -5.59
N VAL A 42 3.87 6.13 -5.33
CA VAL A 42 4.91 7.11 -5.65
C VAL A 42 4.94 7.39 -7.15
N PHE A 43 4.86 6.35 -7.99
CA PHE A 43 4.86 6.52 -9.44
C PHE A 43 3.70 7.39 -9.93
N LEU A 44 2.49 7.16 -9.40
CA LEU A 44 1.32 7.98 -9.71
C LEU A 44 1.47 9.44 -9.28
N LEU A 45 2.15 9.71 -8.15
CA LEU A 45 2.43 11.06 -7.67
C LEU A 45 3.58 11.77 -8.41
N LEU A 46 4.43 11.03 -9.13
CA LEU A 46 5.49 11.66 -9.92
C LEU A 46 5.01 12.12 -11.29
N GLN A 47 3.92 11.53 -11.81
CA GLN A 47 3.38 11.91 -13.13
C GLN A 47 2.93 13.38 -13.20
N PRO A 48 2.18 13.94 -12.22
CA PRO A 48 1.74 15.33 -12.26
C PRO A 48 2.91 16.29 -12.03
N LEU A 49 3.81 15.98 -11.09
CA LEU A 49 5.00 16.81 -10.82
C LEU A 49 5.95 16.90 -12.02
N GLY A 50 6.00 15.86 -12.86
CA GLY A 50 6.82 15.86 -14.08
C GLY A 50 6.15 16.52 -15.29
N SER A 51 4.89 16.94 -15.18
CA SER A 51 4.13 17.50 -16.29
C SER A 51 4.39 19.00 -16.44
N PRO A 52 4.65 19.49 -17.68
CA PRO A 52 4.89 20.92 -17.92
C PRO A 52 3.67 21.77 -17.55
N THR A 53 2.46 21.20 -17.63
CA THR A 53 1.20 21.83 -17.23
C THR A 53 1.18 22.25 -15.77
N PHE A 54 1.74 21.43 -14.88
CA PHE A 54 1.85 21.72 -13.45
C PHE A 54 3.01 22.68 -13.15
N GLY A 55 4.08 22.64 -13.95
CA GLY A 55 5.14 23.66 -13.92
C GLY A 55 4.59 25.05 -14.22
N VAL A 56 3.78 25.19 -15.26
CA VAL A 56 3.11 26.45 -15.59
C VAL A 56 2.16 26.91 -14.48
N LYS A 57 1.38 26.01 -13.85
CA LYS A 57 0.57 26.37 -12.66
C LYS A 57 1.44 26.88 -11.50
N PHE A 58 2.64 26.34 -11.32
CA PHE A 58 3.55 26.77 -10.27
C PHE A 58 4.13 28.16 -10.54
N GLU A 59 4.45 28.48 -11.80
CA GLU A 59 5.04 29.77 -12.20
C GLU A 59 3.99 30.88 -12.36
N GLU A 60 2.88 30.58 -13.03
CA GLU A 60 1.85 31.56 -13.41
C GLU A 60 0.66 31.58 -12.45
N GLY A 61 0.57 30.61 -11.52
CA GLY A 61 -0.54 30.46 -10.57
C GLY A 61 -1.85 29.97 -11.19
N VAL A 62 -1.89 29.76 -12.51
CA VAL A 62 -3.08 29.36 -13.27
C VAL A 62 -2.70 28.24 -14.24
N TYR A 63 -3.63 27.31 -14.49
CA TYR A 63 -3.41 26.28 -15.48
C TYR A 63 -3.49 26.81 -16.93
N PRO A 64 -2.66 26.30 -17.85
CA PRO A 64 -2.74 26.66 -19.26
C PRO A 64 -4.06 26.18 -19.88
N ALA A 65 -4.58 26.91 -20.89
CA ALA A 65 -5.84 26.58 -21.54
C ALA A 65 -5.79 25.18 -22.20
N GLY A 66 -6.84 24.37 -22.03
CA GLY A 66 -6.93 23.01 -22.58
C GLY A 66 -6.38 21.89 -21.69
N SER A 67 -5.82 22.21 -20.53
CA SER A 67 -5.24 21.25 -19.57
C SER A 67 -6.24 20.52 -18.66
N ALA A 68 -7.55 20.77 -18.80
CA ALA A 68 -8.56 20.23 -17.90
C ALA A 68 -8.53 18.68 -17.80
N ALA A 69 -8.22 17.99 -18.90
CA ALA A 69 -8.07 16.55 -18.91
C ALA A 69 -6.85 16.06 -18.11
N GLU A 70 -5.73 16.80 -18.16
CA GLU A 70 -4.53 16.47 -17.39
C GLU A 70 -4.73 16.70 -15.90
N VAL A 71 -5.37 17.82 -15.53
CA VAL A 71 -5.73 18.11 -14.14
C VAL A 71 -6.65 17.04 -13.57
N GLN A 72 -7.65 16.60 -14.35
CA GLN A 72 -8.54 15.52 -13.92
C GLN A 72 -7.81 14.19 -13.77
N SER A 73 -6.92 13.86 -14.70
CA SER A 73 -6.07 12.66 -14.62
C SER A 73 -5.19 12.67 -13.38
N ALA A 74 -4.55 13.82 -13.08
CA ALA A 74 -3.75 14.00 -11.88
C ALA A 74 -4.58 13.83 -10.60
N ARG A 75 -5.78 14.40 -10.52
CA ARG A 75 -6.69 14.21 -9.37
C ARG A 75 -7.02 12.74 -9.15
N VAL A 76 -7.32 12.01 -10.22
CA VAL A 76 -7.56 10.56 -10.13
C VAL A 76 -6.30 9.82 -9.65
N GLY A 77 -5.13 10.23 -10.14
CA GLY A 77 -3.83 9.74 -9.66
C GLY A 77 -3.61 9.97 -8.17
N VAL A 78 -3.87 11.18 -7.67
CA VAL A 78 -3.74 11.55 -6.25
C VAL A 78 -4.70 10.74 -5.38
N ILE A 79 -5.97 10.61 -5.79
CA ILE A 79 -6.95 9.78 -5.07
C ILE A 79 -6.50 8.31 -5.06
N GLY A 80 -6.05 7.78 -6.21
CA GLY A 80 -5.54 6.42 -6.32
C GLY A 80 -4.32 6.18 -5.43
N ALA A 81 -3.35 7.10 -5.44
CA ALA A 81 -2.17 7.05 -4.58
C ALA A 81 -2.53 7.08 -3.09
N THR A 82 -3.51 7.89 -2.70
CA THR A 82 -4.01 7.95 -1.31
C THR A 82 -4.55 6.59 -0.88
N VAL A 83 -5.39 5.96 -1.71
CA VAL A 83 -5.94 4.64 -1.39
C VAL A 83 -4.83 3.59 -1.31
N LEU A 84 -3.90 3.58 -2.26
CA LEU A 84 -2.76 2.66 -2.27
C LEU A 84 -1.87 2.79 -1.04
N MET A 85 -1.63 4.02 -0.56
CA MET A 85 -0.89 4.26 0.68
C MET A 85 -1.57 3.65 1.90
N VAL A 86 -2.89 3.85 2.04
CA VAL A 86 -3.65 3.32 3.18
C VAL A 86 -3.59 1.79 3.17
N VAL A 87 -3.77 1.18 2.00
CA VAL A 87 -3.66 -0.27 1.83
C VAL A 87 -2.24 -0.77 2.14
N SER A 88 -1.21 -0.08 1.64
CA SER A 88 0.20 -0.41 1.90
C SER A 88 0.53 -0.33 3.40
N ALA A 89 0.08 0.71 4.09
CA ALA A 89 0.27 0.87 5.53
C ALA A 89 -0.44 -0.25 6.31
N GLY A 90 -1.65 -0.63 5.91
CA GLY A 90 -2.38 -1.76 6.49
C GLY A 90 -1.68 -3.10 6.28
N LEU A 91 -1.10 -3.32 5.09
CA LEU A 91 -0.31 -4.51 4.78
C LEU A 91 1.00 -4.56 5.58
N ALA A 92 1.69 -3.44 5.73
CA ALA A 92 2.89 -3.35 6.56
C ALA A 92 2.57 -3.65 8.03
N ALA A 93 1.47 -3.11 8.56
CA ALA A 93 1.00 -3.41 9.92
C ALA A 93 0.64 -4.90 10.08
N SER A 94 -0.02 -5.49 9.07
CA SER A 94 -0.39 -6.90 9.06
C SER A 94 0.84 -7.82 8.98
N ALA A 95 1.85 -7.47 8.19
CA ALA A 95 3.10 -8.22 8.07
C ALA A 95 3.87 -8.24 9.41
N ILE A 96 3.85 -7.13 10.15
CA ILE A 96 4.46 -7.03 11.49
C ILE A 96 3.71 -7.91 12.51
N ALA A 97 2.37 -7.99 12.42
CA ALA A 97 1.54 -8.77 13.32
C ALA A 97 1.71 -10.29 13.16
N VAL A 98 2.01 -10.80 11.95
CA VAL A 98 2.15 -12.24 11.68
C VAL A 98 3.41 -12.84 12.32
N ARG A 99 4.56 -12.12 12.31
CA ARG A 99 5.75 -12.48 13.11
C ARG A 99 6.76 -11.32 13.13
N PRO A 100 7.34 -10.93 14.28
CA PRO A 100 8.41 -9.95 14.36
C PRO A 100 9.75 -10.54 13.92
N HIS A 101 9.88 -10.94 12.66
CA HIS A 101 11.18 -11.26 12.06
C HIS A 101 11.90 -9.94 11.75
N PRO A 102 13.21 -9.80 12.04
CA PRO A 102 13.93 -8.54 11.88
C PRO A 102 13.91 -8.02 10.43
N ALA A 103 13.89 -8.92 9.43
CA ALA A 103 13.73 -8.54 8.02
C ALA A 103 12.36 -7.90 7.73
N LEU A 104 11.26 -8.46 8.25
CA LEU A 104 9.91 -7.88 8.09
C LEU A 104 9.76 -6.57 8.84
N ARG A 105 10.43 -6.45 9.99
CA ARG A 105 10.52 -5.22 10.78
C ARG A 105 11.28 -4.12 10.02
N LEU A 106 12.35 -4.49 9.32
CA LEU A 106 13.11 -3.57 8.48
C LEU A 106 12.28 -3.10 7.28
N ILE A 107 11.59 -4.02 6.60
CA ILE A 107 10.72 -3.66 5.48
C ILE A 107 9.59 -2.75 5.96
N GLY A 108 8.89 -3.09 7.04
CA GLY A 108 7.84 -2.24 7.61
C GLY A 108 8.37 -0.87 8.06
N ALA A 109 9.56 -0.81 8.67
CA ALA A 109 10.20 0.45 9.05
C ALA A 109 10.58 1.30 7.81
N VAL A 110 11.08 0.68 6.75
CA VAL A 110 11.38 1.35 5.48
C VAL A 110 10.09 1.86 4.83
N THR A 111 9.01 1.08 4.84
CA THR A 111 7.70 1.50 4.33
C THR A 111 7.16 2.69 5.12
N LEU A 112 7.27 2.69 6.45
CA LEU A 112 6.89 3.83 7.29
C LEU A 112 7.79 5.05 7.09
N LEU A 113 9.10 4.85 6.91
CA LEU A 113 10.04 5.93 6.62
C LEU A 113 9.73 6.56 5.26
N ALA A 114 9.41 5.75 4.25
CA ALA A 114 8.99 6.20 2.93
C ALA A 114 7.64 6.94 2.97
N LEU A 115 6.81 6.69 3.99
CA LEU A 115 5.52 7.35 4.13
C LEU A 115 5.67 8.87 4.30
N ALA A 116 6.70 9.35 5.02
CA ALA A 116 6.93 10.78 5.23
C ALA A 116 7.17 11.57 3.93
N PRO A 117 8.17 11.25 3.07
CA PRO A 117 8.36 11.96 1.81
C PRO A 117 7.18 11.75 0.86
N THR A 118 6.53 10.59 0.90
CA THR A 118 5.41 10.34 -0.02
C THR A 118 4.15 11.11 0.38
N VAL A 119 3.89 11.32 1.67
CA VAL A 119 2.82 12.20 2.15
C VAL A 119 3.11 13.66 1.77
N LEU A 120 4.38 14.09 1.82
CA LEU A 120 4.76 15.42 1.36
C LEU A 120 4.50 15.58 -0.15
N LEU A 121 4.85 14.58 -0.96
CA LEU A 121 4.51 14.55 -2.39
C LEU A 121 3.00 14.63 -2.59
N LEU A 122 2.23 13.82 -1.86
CA LEU A 122 0.77 13.81 -1.93
C LEU A 122 0.18 15.18 -1.59
N LEU A 123 0.72 15.88 -0.59
CA LEU A 123 0.27 17.21 -0.20
C LEU A 123 0.57 18.24 -1.31
N LEU A 124 1.75 18.15 -1.92
CA LEU A 124 2.16 19.03 -3.00
C LEU A 124 1.27 18.81 -4.23
N ASP A 125 1.06 17.56 -4.61
CA ASP A 125 0.19 17.14 -5.70
C ASP A 125 -1.26 17.55 -5.45
N TYR A 126 -1.73 17.40 -4.21
CA TYR A 126 -3.06 17.85 -3.82
C TYR A 126 -3.23 19.36 -3.96
N GLY A 127 -2.28 20.16 -3.46
CA GLY A 127 -2.30 21.62 -3.63
C GLY A 127 -2.13 22.06 -5.08
N LEU A 128 -1.47 21.24 -5.89
CA LEU A 128 -1.30 21.46 -7.31
C LEU A 128 -2.48 20.98 -8.15
N ALA A 129 -3.27 20.02 -7.71
CA ALA A 129 -4.40 19.45 -8.46
C ALA A 129 -5.74 20.08 -8.06
N PHE A 130 -5.88 20.50 -6.81
CA PHE A 130 -7.04 21.23 -6.28
C PHE A 130 -6.77 22.74 -6.21
#